data_AF-A0AA95M7N0-F1
#
_entry.id   AF-A0AA95M7N0-F1
#
_cell.length_a   1.000
_cell.length_b   1.000
_cell.length_c   1.000
_cell.angle_alpha   90.00
_cell.angle_beta   90.00
_cell.angle_gamma   90.00
#
_symmetry.space_group_name_H-M   'P 1'
#
loop_
_entity.id
_entity.type
_entity.pdbx_description
1 polymer ?
#
loop_
_entity_poly.entity_id
_entity_poly.type
_entity_poly.pdbx_seq_one_letter_code
_entity_poly.pdbx_strand_id
1 'polypeptide(L)'
;MSKRKIDALKKSYVRMAIKSGNYTSVARNAGIVRNTLSKWIKEYGDEVREQMDDPTTAILSAEPTKEELKAKYEQAMKLLGEKELEVAMLRNLLKKANTGPNGPRGGSDLGRGGFLH
;
A
#
# COMPACT_ATOMS: atom_id res chain seq x y z
N MET A 1 -12.25 8.25 15.86
CA MET A 1 -12.07 6.79 15.69
C MET A 1 -12.63 6.10 16.93
N SER A 2 -13.50 5.10 16.82
CA SER A 2 -14.14 4.47 18.00
C SER A 2 -13.18 3.53 18.73
N LYS A 3 -13.22 3.50 20.07
CA LYS A 3 -12.36 2.66 20.94
C LYS A 3 -12.32 1.20 20.50
N ARG A 4 -13.47 0.66 20.07
CA ARG A 4 -13.60 -0.71 19.54
C ARG A 4 -12.74 -0.98 18.29
N LYS A 5 -12.60 0.00 17.39
CA LYS A 5 -11.77 -0.14 16.19
C LYS A 5 -10.28 -0.17 16.53
N ILE A 6 -9.87 0.63 17.50
CA ILE A 6 -8.48 0.67 17.98
C ILE A 6 -8.12 -0.66 18.64
N ASP A 7 -9.01 -1.20 19.48
CA ASP A 7 -8.75 -2.47 20.16
C ASP A 7 -8.74 -3.65 19.17
N ALA A 8 -9.58 -3.64 18.14
CA ALA A 8 -9.52 -4.61 17.04
C ALA A 8 -8.18 -4.56 16.29
N LEU A 9 -7.64 -3.37 16.02
CA LEU A 9 -6.33 -3.19 15.40
C LEU A 9 -5.20 -3.73 16.29
N LYS A 10 -5.23 -3.44 17.59
CA LYS A 10 -4.24 -3.98 18.54
C LYS A 10 -4.26 -5.51 18.55
N LYS A 11 -5.45 -6.12 18.63
CA LYS A 11 -5.62 -7.58 18.59
C LYS A 11 -5.11 -8.20 17.29
N SER A 12 -5.29 -7.53 16.15
CA SER A 12 -4.71 -7.96 14.87
C SER A 12 -3.18 -8.00 14.89
N TYR A 13 -2.52 -6.96 15.43
CA TYR A 13 -1.07 -6.96 15.57
C TYR A 13 -0.56 -8.02 16.55
N VAL A 14 -1.28 -8.25 17.66
CA VAL A 14 -0.96 -9.32 18.62
C VAL A 14 -1.08 -10.69 17.94
N ARG A 15 -2.13 -10.93 17.16
CA ARG A 15 -2.31 -12.16 16.38
C ARG A 15 -1.16 -12.39 15.40
N MET A 16 -0.79 -11.38 14.62
CA MET A 16 0.36 -11.46 13.70
C MET A 16 1.68 -11.76 14.43
N ALA A 17 1.90 -11.13 15.58
CA ALA A 17 3.09 -11.34 16.39
C ALA A 17 3.17 -12.78 16.91
N ILE A 18 2.07 -13.32 17.44
CA ILE A 18 1.98 -14.70 17.93
C ILE A 18 2.15 -15.71 16.78
N LYS A 19 1.45 -15.51 15.67
CA LYS A 19 1.51 -16.40 14.49
C LYS A 19 2.90 -16.46 13.86
N SER A 20 3.59 -15.32 13.76
CA SER A 20 4.92 -15.23 13.13
C SER A 20 6.08 -15.58 14.06
N GLY A 21 5.86 -15.55 15.39
CA GLY A 21 6.92 -15.66 16.40
C GLY A 21 7.94 -14.50 16.39
N ASN A 22 7.79 -13.50 15.52
CA ASN A 22 8.77 -12.42 15.34
C ASN A 22 8.20 -11.05 15.71
N TYR A 23 8.21 -10.76 17.01
CA TYR A 23 7.62 -9.54 17.58
C TYR A 23 8.33 -8.28 17.13
N THR A 24 9.64 -8.34 16.88
CA THR A 24 10.44 -7.18 16.49
C THR A 24 10.12 -6.74 15.07
N SER A 25 9.95 -7.70 14.14
CA SER A 25 9.58 -7.42 12.75
C SER A 25 8.16 -6.84 12.67
N VAL A 26 7.20 -7.47 13.37
CA VAL A 26 5.81 -7.01 13.40
C VAL A 26 5.69 -5.60 13.98
N ALA A 27 6.41 -5.29 15.06
CA ALA A 27 6.42 -3.95 15.65
C ALA A 27 6.97 -2.89 14.68
N ARG A 28 8.08 -3.19 14.00
CA ARG A 28 8.69 -2.30 13.00
C ARG A 28 7.75 -2.05 11.82
N ASN A 29 7.14 -3.10 11.28
CA ASN A 29 6.22 -3.00 10.15
C ASN A 29 4.94 -2.23 10.49
N ALA A 30 4.48 -2.33 11.74
CA ALA A 30 3.32 -1.60 12.24
C ALA A 30 3.65 -0.17 12.72
N GLY A 31 4.91 0.27 12.67
CA GLY A 31 5.33 1.59 13.15
C GLY A 31 5.17 1.78 14.66
N ILE A 32 5.14 0.70 15.44
CA ILE A 32 4.95 0.73 16.89
C ILE A 32 6.22 0.32 17.63
N VAL A 33 6.42 0.90 18.80
CA VAL A 33 7.55 0.52 19.68
C VAL A 33 7.34 -0.92 20.16
N ARG A 34 8.42 -1.72 20.14
CA ARG A 34 8.38 -3.13 20.58
C ARG A 34 7.76 -3.30 21.97
N ASN A 35 8.11 -2.42 22.92
CA ASN A 35 7.55 -2.46 24.28
C ASN A 35 6.03 -2.26 24.30
N THR A 36 5.48 -1.45 23.40
CA THR A 36 4.03 -1.25 23.24
C THR A 36 3.36 -2.52 22.75
N LEU A 37 3.95 -3.18 21.73
CA LEU A 37 3.45 -4.47 21.27
C LEU A 37 3.54 -5.55 22.37
N SER A 38 4.62 -5.58 23.14
CA SER A 38 4.76 -6.50 24.28
C SER A 38 3.70 -6.28 25.36
N LYS A 39 3.29 -5.01 25.61
CA LYS A 39 2.17 -4.72 26.51
C LYS A 39 0.85 -5.25 25.96
N TRP A 40 0.56 -5.03 24.68
CA TRP A 40 -0.66 -5.54 24.05
C TRP A 40 -0.70 -7.07 24.00
N ILE A 41 0.44 -7.73 23.81
CA ILE A 41 0.53 -9.20 23.88
C ILE A 41 0.19 -9.68 25.30
N LYS A 42 0.59 -8.97 26.36
CA LYS A 42 0.19 -9.34 27.72
C LYS A 42 -1.30 -9.08 27.99
N GLU A 43 -1.86 -8.03 27.40
CA GLU A 43 -3.25 -7.60 27.63
C GLU A 43 -4.27 -8.41 26.84
N TYR A 44 -3.94 -8.78 25.59
CA TYR A 44 -4.85 -9.46 24.67
C TYR A 44 -4.36 -10.83 24.21
N GLY A 45 -3.17 -11.27 24.63
CA GLY A 45 -2.55 -12.50 24.12
C GLY A 45 -3.35 -13.76 24.41
N ASP A 46 -3.93 -13.86 25.60
CA ASP A 46 -4.71 -15.04 26.00
C ASP A 46 -6.02 -15.11 25.20
N GLU A 47 -6.76 -14.00 25.11
CA GLU A 47 -7.97 -13.89 24.28
C GLU A 47 -7.68 -14.20 22.80
N VAL A 48 -6.55 -13.71 22.29
CA VAL A 48 -6.14 -13.95 20.89
C VAL A 48 -5.74 -15.40 20.66
N ARG A 49 -5.10 -16.08 21.63
CA ARG A 49 -4.76 -17.51 21.53
C ARG A 49 -6.00 -18.38 21.56
N GLU A 50 -6.92 -18.10 22.48
CA GLU A 50 -8.21 -18.80 22.56
C GLU A 50 -9.01 -18.65 21.25
N GLN A 51 -9.01 -17.44 20.67
CA GLN A 51 -9.61 -17.21 19.34
C GLN A 51 -8.85 -17.87 18.18
N MET A 52 -7.58 -18.19 18.33
CA MET A 52 -6.80 -18.91 17.31
C MET A 52 -7.01 -20.41 17.40
N ASP A 53 -7.29 -20.93 18.60
CA ASP A 53 -7.54 -22.35 18.87
C ASP A 53 -9.00 -22.76 18.59
N ASP A 54 -9.91 -21.79 18.43
CA ASP A 54 -11.30 -22.05 18.02
C ASP A 54 -11.35 -22.53 16.53
N PRO A 55 -11.86 -23.75 16.26
CA PRO A 55 -11.96 -24.28 14.91
C PRO A 55 -12.87 -23.44 13.99
N THR A 56 -13.76 -22.63 14.56
CA THR A 56 -14.71 -21.79 13.82
C THR A 56 -14.05 -20.55 13.22
N THR A 57 -13.01 -20.01 13.87
CA THR A 57 -12.23 -18.86 13.38
C THR A 57 -11.17 -19.26 12.36
N ALA A 58 -10.73 -20.52 12.34
CA ALA A 58 -9.87 -21.06 11.28
C ALA A 58 -10.54 -20.98 9.89
N ILE A 59 -11.87 -21.10 9.84
CA ILE A 59 -12.67 -20.98 8.61
C ILE A 59 -12.68 -19.54 8.08
N LEU A 60 -12.61 -18.53 8.96
CA LEU A 60 -12.58 -17.10 8.60
C LEU A 60 -11.16 -16.55 8.37
N SER A 61 -10.14 -17.30 8.80
CA SER A 61 -8.72 -17.00 8.60
C SER A 61 -8.09 -17.94 7.57
N ALA A 62 -8.85 -18.36 6.56
CA ALA A 62 -8.27 -18.94 5.36
C ALA A 62 -7.36 -17.87 4.73
N GLU A 63 -6.06 -17.98 4.96
CA GLU A 63 -5.09 -17.29 4.14
C GLU A 63 -5.45 -17.65 2.70
N PRO A 64 -5.62 -16.66 1.81
CA PRO A 64 -5.99 -16.96 0.45
C PRO A 64 -4.95 -17.94 -0.08
N THR A 65 -5.42 -18.99 -0.74
CA THR A 65 -4.50 -20.02 -1.26
C THR A 65 -3.51 -19.35 -2.20
N LYS A 66 -2.32 -19.93 -2.37
CA LYS A 66 -1.31 -19.41 -3.31
C LYS A 66 -1.90 -19.15 -4.70
N GLU A 67 -2.87 -19.97 -5.10
CA GLU A 67 -3.64 -19.86 -6.33
C GLU A 67 -4.55 -18.63 -6.34
N GLU A 68 -5.30 -18.35 -5.25
CA GLU A 68 -6.10 -17.14 -5.11
C GLU A 68 -5.25 -15.85 -5.08
N LEU A 69 -4.08 -15.87 -4.42
CA LEU A 69 -3.14 -14.75 -4.49
C LEU A 69 -2.65 -14.53 -5.92
N LYS A 70 -2.31 -15.61 -6.63
CA LYS A 70 -1.84 -15.55 -8.01
C LYS A 70 -2.92 -15.00 -8.94
N ALA A 71 -4.16 -15.45 -8.80
CA ALA A 71 -5.30 -14.95 -9.57
C ALA A 71 -5.53 -13.46 -9.33
N LYS A 72 -5.49 -13.01 -8.06
CA LYS A 72 -5.61 -11.58 -7.71
C LYS A 72 -4.45 -10.76 -8.27
N TYR A 73 -3.24 -11.29 -8.26
CA TYR A 73 -2.07 -10.64 -8.84
C TYR A 73 -2.17 -10.51 -10.36
N GLU A 74 -2.54 -11.58 -11.06
CA GLU A 74 -2.76 -11.57 -12.52
C GLU A 74 -3.86 -10.57 -12.91
N GLN A 75 -4.96 -10.54 -12.15
CA GLN A 75 -6.04 -9.57 -12.35
C GLN A 75 -5.56 -8.14 -12.14
N ALA A 76 -4.78 -7.88 -11.08
CA ALA A 76 -4.23 -6.55 -10.82
C ALA A 76 -3.25 -6.10 -11.92
N MET A 77 -2.38 -7.00 -12.40
CA MET A 77 -1.44 -6.71 -13.49
C MET A 77 -2.17 -6.38 -14.80
N LYS A 78 -3.26 -7.09 -15.11
CA LYS A 78 -4.08 -6.79 -16.28
C LYS A 78 -4.68 -5.39 -16.21
N LEU A 79 -5.33 -5.06 -15.09
CA LEU A 79 -5.93 -3.73 -14.88
C LEU A 79 -4.88 -2.61 -14.90
N LEU A 80 -3.68 -2.87 -14.37
CA LEU A 80 -2.57 -1.93 -14.42
C LEU A 80 -2.14 -1.67 -15.88
N GLY A 81 -1.96 -2.71 -16.68
CA GLY A 81 -1.59 -2.58 -18.09
C GLY A 81 -2.63 -1.80 -18.90
N GLU A 82 -3.93 -2.04 -18.65
CA GLU A 82 -5.02 -1.26 -19.27
C GLU A 82 -4.91 0.23 -18.92
N LYS A 83 -4.60 0.56 -17.66
CA LYS A 83 -4.42 1.95 -17.21
C LYS A 83 -3.16 2.60 -17.75
N GLU A 84 -2.05 1.88 -17.83
CA GLU A 84 -0.81 2.39 -18.43
C GLU A 84 -0.98 2.71 -19.92
N LEU A 85 -1.73 1.88 -20.65
CA LEU A 85 -2.07 2.12 -22.05
C LEU A 85 -2.95 3.36 -22.23
N GLU A 86 -3.99 3.51 -21.39
CA GLU A 86 -4.84 4.70 -21.38
C GLU A 86 -4.00 5.97 -21.11
N VAL A 87 -3.12 5.93 -20.11
CA VAL A 87 -2.21 7.04 -19.79
C VAL A 87 -1.25 7.34 -20.93
N ALA A 88 -0.69 6.32 -21.59
CA ALA A 88 0.21 6.49 -22.72
C ALA A 88 -0.50 7.16 -23.91
N MET A 89 -1.73 6.73 -24.21
CA MET A 89 -2.55 7.36 -25.25
C MET A 89 -2.86 8.82 -24.91
N LEU A 90 -3.31 9.10 -23.69
CA LEU A 90 -3.62 10.47 -23.26
C LEU A 90 -2.39 11.39 -23.32
N ARG A 91 -1.22 10.91 -22.87
CA ARG A 91 0.05 11.64 -23.00
C ARG A 91 0.42 11.90 -24.46
N ASN A 92 0.22 10.93 -25.34
CA ASN A 92 0.46 11.10 -26.76
C ASN A 92 -0.47 12.14 -27.40
N LEU A 93 -1.75 12.18 -26.99
CA LEU A 93 -2.71 13.20 -27.45
C LEU A 93 -2.30 14.60 -26.97
N LEU A 94 -1.91 14.74 -25.70
CA LEU A 94 -1.40 16.02 -25.17
C LEU A 94 -0.12 16.47 -25.89
N LYS A 95 0.81 15.54 -26.15
CA LYS A 95 2.03 15.83 -26.91
C LYS A 95 1.70 16.30 -28.32
N LYS A 96 0.81 15.59 -29.03
CA LYS A 96 0.35 15.98 -30.37
C LYS A 96 -0.36 17.33 -30.39
N ALA A 97 -1.17 17.63 -29.38
CA ALA A 97 -1.85 18.93 -29.25
C ALA A 97 -0.85 20.07 -29.05
N ASN A 98 0.18 19.88 -28.22
CA ASN A 98 1.23 20.87 -27.98
C ASN A 98 2.20 21.05 -29.16
N THR A 99 2.35 20.06 -30.03
CA THR A 99 3.24 20.11 -31.21
C THR A 99 2.50 20.39 -32.54
N GLY A 100 1.19 20.61 -32.52
CA GLY A 100 0.41 20.98 -33.71
C GLY A 100 0.65 22.44 -34.14
N PRO A 101 0.22 22.85 -35.35
CA PRO A 101 0.48 24.19 -35.90
C PRO A 101 -0.10 25.37 -35.09
N ASN A 102 -0.87 25.09 -34.03
CA ASN A 102 -1.46 26.07 -33.10
C ASN A 102 -0.98 25.93 -31.64
N GLY A 103 0.10 25.17 -31.37
CA GLY A 103 0.75 25.20 -30.05
C GLY A 103 1.30 26.60 -29.75
N PRO A 104 1.28 27.07 -28.49
CA PRO A 104 1.77 28.41 -28.16
C PRO A 104 3.22 28.49 -28.61
N ARG A 105 3.49 29.36 -29.59
CA ARG A 105 4.83 29.69 -30.05
C ARG A 105 5.60 30.17 -28.82
N GLY A 106 6.42 29.28 -28.26
CA GLY A 106 7.28 29.58 -27.13
C GLY A 106 8.15 30.76 -27.50
N GLY A 107 7.81 31.93 -26.97
CA GLY A 107 8.66 33.09 -26.97
C GLY A 107 9.86 32.79 -26.09
N SER A 108 11.00 32.59 -26.72
CA SER A 108 12.29 32.63 -26.05
C SER A 108 13.31 33.17 -27.03
N ASP A 109 13.23 34.49 -27.27
CA ASP A 109 14.34 35.31 -27.75
C ASP A 109 14.45 36.54 -26.84
N LEU A 110 15.02 36.31 -25.65
CA LEU A 110 15.48 37.36 -24.74
C LEU A 110 16.90 36.97 -24.35
N GLY A 111 17.87 37.37 -25.17
CA GLY A 111 19.26 37.01 -24.98
C GLY A 111 20.25 37.71 -25.91
N ARG A 112 20.07 38.99 -26.23
CA ARG A 112 21.17 39.84 -26.74
C ARG A 112 21.28 41.12 -25.92
N GLY A 113 22.03 41.00 -24.83
CA GLY A 113 22.60 42.12 -24.08
C GLY A 113 24.05 41.79 -23.73
N GLY A 114 24.87 41.55 -24.76
CA GLY A 114 26.31 41.39 -24.62
C GLY A 114 26.97 42.77 -24.64
N PHE A 115 27.45 43.20 -23.48
CA PHE A 115 28.27 44.40 -23.27
C PHE A 115 29.51 44.36 -24.16
N LEU A 116 29.75 45.45 -24.89
CA LEU A 116 30.99 45.72 -25.63
C LEU A 116 32.04 46.30 -24.66
N HIS A 117 33.29 45.86 -24.83
CA HIS A 117 34.50 46.37 -24.19
C HIS A 117 34.74 47.86 -24.49
#